data_AF-X1JDE5-F1
#
_entry.id   AF-X1JDE5-F1
#
_cell.length_a   1.000
_cell.length_b   1.000
_cell.length_c   1.000
_cell.angle_alpha   90.00
_cell.angle_beta   90.00
_cell.angle_gamma   90.00
#
_symmetry.space_group_name_H-M   'P 1'
#
loop_
_entity.id
_entity.type
_entity.pdbx_description
1 polymer ?
#
loop_
_entity_poly.entity_id
_entity_poly.type
_entity_poly.pdbx_seq_one_letter_code
_entity_poly.pdbx_strand_id
1 'polypeptide(L)'
;MLIEEKTDKCFTSLMTLYELDDLPKFIQLGGHVQDWLNIHEGILPARGRSIAPNSSVKRSIAPFLAPNYSVRLYVDVKAWRPLGWNLPSNGVAYGQCGHLWPDEGQGCLRVENHPEGKVYVRLIAATCFRASCPVCYQKWAAREAGHIEDKFKRLSRNNAEAAVPGYGRPVHAVISVPEIDAFLIYNNFDVLRDKINAIATAAGIKGACVIFHPYANEKMHEETPEKILIDESTGDFDLDSLREYYSKMNKHINFWYLRPHFHIIGYAPRDYDNPENDAFTPEKISSIHKETGYVVVNLGVRDSVRNTAHYQLSHAGVKKGFQTVTWIGDLSNRNYHKMNPLPKFNPKPRTCPECKAELAPVRWDPQAAISVQVFSVDNYSSADGLDLSEPGPSPLEGQREGGYWIDPGGWRYLNRGEKNHSCLVRKPSHK
;
A
#
# COMPACT_ATOMS: atom_id res chain seq x y z
N MET A 1 -26.36 25.34 -18.78
CA MET A 1 -27.44 26.33 -18.52
C MET A 1 -28.84 25.72 -18.46
N LEU A 2 -29.60 25.49 -19.55
CA LEU A 2 -31.01 25.03 -19.44
C LEU A 2 -31.23 23.62 -18.86
N ILE A 3 -30.22 22.75 -18.90
CA ILE A 3 -30.28 21.38 -18.34
C ILE A 3 -29.94 21.37 -16.84
N GLU A 4 -28.92 22.13 -16.44
CA GLU A 4 -28.51 22.30 -15.02
C GLU A 4 -29.62 22.95 -14.20
N GLU A 5 -30.29 23.97 -14.75
CA GLU A 5 -31.37 24.68 -14.07
C GLU A 5 -32.62 23.79 -13.85
N LYS A 6 -32.84 22.79 -14.72
CA LYS A 6 -33.91 21.78 -14.55
C LYS A 6 -33.56 20.71 -13.52
N THR A 7 -32.29 20.32 -13.43
CA THR A 7 -31.83 19.34 -12.44
C THR A 7 -31.82 19.90 -11.03
N ASP A 8 -31.46 21.17 -10.84
CA ASP A 8 -31.50 21.83 -9.53
C ASP A 8 -32.92 22.00 -9.00
N LYS A 9 -33.89 22.40 -9.85
CA LYS A 9 -35.30 22.54 -9.44
C LYS A 9 -35.92 21.20 -9.01
N CYS A 10 -35.52 20.10 -9.65
CA CYS A 10 -35.99 18.75 -9.31
C CYS A 10 -35.41 18.26 -7.97
N PHE A 11 -34.11 18.49 -7.75
CA PHE A 11 -33.44 18.11 -6.51
C PHE A 11 -33.99 18.87 -5.29
N THR A 12 -34.17 20.19 -5.40
CA THR A 12 -34.75 21.01 -4.33
C THR A 12 -36.16 20.54 -3.98
N SER A 13 -36.98 20.18 -4.98
CA SER A 13 -38.34 19.68 -4.76
C SER A 13 -38.37 18.31 -4.06
N LEU A 14 -37.42 17.42 -4.36
CA LEU A 14 -37.28 16.13 -3.70
C LEU A 14 -36.79 16.26 -2.25
N MET A 15 -35.87 17.18 -1.98
CA MET A 15 -35.40 17.45 -0.61
C MET A 15 -36.50 18.05 0.27
N THR A 16 -37.34 18.95 -0.26
CA THR A 16 -38.51 19.46 0.48
C THR A 16 -39.51 18.36 0.82
N LEU A 17 -39.68 17.35 -0.05
CA LEU A 17 -40.57 16.21 0.23
C LEU A 17 -39.98 15.25 1.27
N TYR A 18 -38.65 15.09 1.30
CA TYR A 18 -37.94 14.40 2.37
C TYR A 18 -38.11 15.09 3.73
N GLU A 19 -37.97 16.42 3.79
CA GLU A 19 -38.18 17.19 5.04
C GLU A 19 -39.62 17.08 5.58
N LEU A 20 -40.59 16.78 4.71
CA LEU A 20 -42.00 16.57 5.05
C LEU A 20 -42.34 15.09 5.33
N ASP A 21 -41.37 14.18 5.24
CA ASP A 21 -41.50 12.72 5.38
C ASP A 21 -42.56 12.07 4.46
N ASP A 22 -42.86 12.68 3.31
CA ASP A 22 -43.83 12.20 2.31
C ASP A 22 -43.17 11.30 1.24
N LEU A 23 -42.80 10.08 1.66
CA LEU A 23 -42.18 9.07 0.80
C LEU A 23 -43.00 8.71 -0.46
N PRO A 24 -44.35 8.53 -0.39
CA PRO A 24 -45.14 8.23 -1.58
C PRO A 24 -44.99 9.28 -2.69
N LYS A 25 -45.03 10.57 -2.32
CA LYS A 25 -44.94 11.68 -3.28
C LYS A 25 -43.51 11.90 -3.79
N PHE A 26 -42.51 11.61 -2.94
CA PHE A 26 -41.10 11.59 -3.34
C PHE A 26 -40.81 10.56 -4.43
N ILE A 27 -41.36 9.35 -4.31
CA ILE A 27 -41.24 8.31 -5.34
C ILE A 27 -41.95 8.73 -6.63
N GLN A 28 -43.13 9.35 -6.50
CA GLN A 28 -43.91 9.82 -7.64
C GLN A 28 -43.18 10.88 -8.50
N LEU A 29 -42.30 11.67 -7.87
CA LEU A 29 -41.45 12.66 -8.54
C LEU A 29 -40.08 12.11 -9.00
N GLY A 30 -39.89 10.79 -8.93
CA GLY A 30 -38.74 10.09 -9.48
C GLY A 30 -37.60 9.82 -8.49
N GLY A 31 -37.81 10.06 -7.19
CA GLY A 31 -36.88 9.65 -6.13
C GLY A 31 -36.94 8.14 -5.86
N HIS A 32 -35.82 7.54 -5.46
CA HIS A 32 -35.76 6.11 -5.14
C HIS A 32 -35.85 5.88 -3.62
N VAL A 33 -36.50 4.79 -3.19
CA VAL A 33 -36.63 4.44 -1.75
C VAL A 33 -35.26 4.31 -1.08
N GLN A 34 -34.27 3.77 -1.79
CA GLN A 34 -32.92 3.67 -1.27
C GLN A 34 -32.28 5.04 -1.03
N ASP A 35 -32.55 6.04 -1.89
CA ASP A 35 -32.02 7.39 -1.70
C ASP A 35 -32.67 8.05 -0.47
N TRP A 36 -33.96 7.81 -0.24
CA TRP A 36 -34.66 8.25 0.97
C TRP A 36 -34.05 7.69 2.26
N LEU A 37 -33.77 6.38 2.29
CA LEU A 37 -33.12 5.72 3.42
C LEU A 37 -31.69 6.22 3.63
N ASN A 38 -30.94 6.43 2.55
CA ASN A 38 -29.58 6.96 2.61
C ASN A 38 -29.56 8.38 3.21
N ILE A 39 -30.53 9.23 2.89
CA ILE A 39 -30.64 10.59 3.45
C ILE A 39 -30.91 10.53 4.97
N HIS A 40 -31.75 9.59 5.45
CA HIS A 40 -31.94 9.36 6.89
C HIS A 40 -30.67 8.93 7.62
N GLU A 41 -29.77 8.21 6.93
CA GLU A 41 -28.46 7.82 7.46
C GLU A 41 -27.38 8.92 7.30
N GLY A 42 -27.77 10.12 6.88
CA GLY A 42 -26.86 11.26 6.68
C GLY A 42 -26.01 11.18 5.40
N ILE A 43 -26.36 10.28 4.49
CA ILE A 43 -25.69 10.08 3.20
C ILE A 43 -26.49 10.81 2.12
N LEU A 44 -26.02 11.99 1.73
CA LEU A 44 -26.64 12.76 0.64
C LEU A 44 -26.45 12.04 -0.71
N PRO A 45 -27.49 11.89 -1.54
CA PRO A 45 -27.37 11.27 -2.85
C PRO A 45 -26.45 12.10 -3.76
N ALA A 46 -25.50 11.43 -4.40
CA ALA A 46 -24.56 12.05 -5.32
C ALA A 46 -25.31 12.73 -6.48
N ARG A 47 -25.00 14.01 -6.73
CA ARG A 47 -25.54 14.73 -7.89
C ARG A 47 -25.06 14.07 -9.18
N GLY A 48 -26.01 13.58 -9.98
CA GLY A 48 -25.76 13.15 -11.35
C GLY A 48 -25.83 11.64 -11.56
N ARG A 49 -26.77 11.20 -12.41
CA ARG A 49 -26.73 9.87 -13.01
C ARG A 49 -25.42 9.72 -13.79
N SER A 50 -24.65 8.68 -13.51
CA SER A 50 -23.54 8.30 -14.39
C SER A 50 -24.13 7.89 -15.74
N ILE A 51 -24.02 8.77 -16.73
CA ILE A 51 -24.27 8.39 -18.12
C ILE A 51 -23.08 7.51 -18.52
N ALA A 52 -23.32 6.21 -18.67
CA ALA A 52 -22.37 5.33 -19.35
C ALA A 52 -22.14 5.89 -20.75
N PRO A 53 -20.89 6.11 -21.20
CA PRO A 53 -20.68 6.57 -22.56
C PRO A 53 -21.05 5.43 -23.51
N ASN A 54 -22.11 5.67 -24.28
CA ASN A 54 -22.52 4.84 -25.40
C ASN A 54 -21.36 4.65 -26.36
N SER A 55 -21.18 3.39 -26.78
CA SER A 55 -20.24 2.95 -27.79
C SER A 55 -20.60 3.51 -29.17
N SER A 56 -20.12 4.70 -29.51
CA SER A 56 -19.89 5.12 -30.90
C SER A 56 -19.38 6.55 -30.92
N VAL A 57 -18.10 6.73 -31.27
CA VAL A 57 -17.59 7.61 -32.34
C VAL A 57 -16.06 7.67 -32.18
N LYS A 58 -15.37 7.09 -33.16
CA LYS A 58 -13.95 7.36 -33.42
C LYS A 58 -13.84 8.84 -33.85
N ARG A 59 -13.39 9.72 -32.95
CA ARG A 59 -12.66 10.97 -33.23
C ARG A 59 -12.27 11.65 -31.90
N SER A 60 -10.96 11.66 -31.63
CA SER A 60 -10.26 12.66 -30.79
C SER A 60 -10.92 13.10 -29.48
N ILE A 61 -10.80 12.32 -28.40
CA ILE A 61 -10.97 12.80 -27.01
C ILE A 61 -9.62 13.35 -26.51
N ALA A 62 -9.03 14.27 -27.27
CA ALA A 62 -7.76 14.92 -26.94
C ALA A 62 -7.81 16.44 -26.61
N PRO A 63 -8.94 17.19 -26.59
CA PRO A 63 -8.85 18.62 -26.29
C PRO A 63 -9.15 19.06 -24.84
N PHE A 64 -9.65 18.21 -23.94
CA PHE A 64 -9.96 18.62 -22.54
C PHE A 64 -8.94 18.14 -21.48
N LEU A 65 -7.95 17.35 -21.89
CA LEU A 65 -6.93 16.75 -21.04
C LEU A 65 -5.58 16.76 -21.77
N ALA A 66 -5.19 17.90 -22.33
CA ALA A 66 -3.78 18.19 -22.55
C ALA A 66 -3.26 18.73 -21.21
N PRO A 67 -2.68 17.90 -20.32
CA PRO A 67 -2.13 18.40 -19.08
C PRO A 67 -1.01 19.39 -19.41
N ASN A 68 -1.29 20.69 -19.33
CA ASN A 68 -0.28 21.73 -19.38
C ASN A 68 0.52 21.68 -18.07
N TYR A 69 1.67 21.01 -18.04
CA TYR A 69 2.46 20.78 -16.83
C TYR A 69 3.18 22.03 -16.32
N SER A 70 3.03 23.18 -17.01
CA SER A 70 3.38 24.49 -16.44
C SER A 70 2.44 24.88 -15.29
N VAL A 71 1.27 24.24 -15.16
CA VAL A 71 0.30 24.44 -14.08
C VAL A 71 0.24 23.19 -13.20
N ARG A 72 0.42 23.38 -11.88
CA ARG A 72 0.27 22.29 -10.91
C ARG A 72 -1.21 21.99 -10.70
N LEU A 73 -1.67 20.86 -11.25
CA LEU A 73 -3.04 20.37 -11.07
C LEU A 73 -3.11 19.51 -9.79
N TYR A 74 -3.42 20.14 -8.66
CA TYR A 74 -3.58 19.44 -7.39
C TYR A 74 -4.83 18.57 -7.38
N VAL A 75 -4.75 17.39 -6.76
CA VAL A 75 -5.81 16.38 -6.82
C VAL A 75 -6.03 15.75 -5.45
N ASP A 76 -7.29 15.56 -5.07
CA ASP A 76 -7.60 14.63 -4.00
C ASP A 76 -7.43 13.21 -4.53
N VAL A 77 -6.27 12.62 -4.25
CA VAL A 77 -5.94 11.24 -4.65
C VAL A 77 -6.91 10.19 -4.09
N LYS A 78 -7.63 10.47 -3.00
CA LYS A 78 -8.62 9.54 -2.42
C LYS A 78 -9.94 9.56 -3.18
N ALA A 79 -10.38 10.74 -3.62
CA ALA A 79 -11.62 10.92 -4.36
C ALA A 79 -11.44 10.79 -5.88
N TRP A 80 -10.31 11.24 -6.41
CA TRP A 80 -10.02 11.26 -7.82
C TRP A 80 -9.19 10.04 -8.22
N ARG A 81 -9.78 9.19 -9.08
CA ARG A 81 -9.11 8.05 -9.72
C ARG A 81 -8.79 8.38 -11.17
N PRO A 82 -7.84 9.28 -11.46
CA PRO A 82 -7.55 9.57 -12.84
C PRO A 82 -7.08 8.26 -13.50
N LEU A 83 -7.86 7.83 -14.49
CA LEU A 83 -7.40 6.99 -15.59
C LEU A 83 -7.09 5.55 -15.18
N GLY A 84 -7.74 5.11 -14.09
CA GLY A 84 -7.64 3.78 -13.51
C GLY A 84 -6.39 3.56 -12.66
N TRP A 85 -5.51 4.55 -12.53
CA TRP A 85 -4.43 4.54 -11.56
C TRP A 85 -4.94 5.06 -10.22
N ASN A 86 -4.53 4.39 -9.15
CA ASN A 86 -4.83 4.77 -7.77
C ASN A 86 -3.53 4.83 -6.98
N LEU A 87 -3.58 5.47 -5.81
CA LEU A 87 -2.58 5.27 -4.77
C LEU A 87 -2.89 4.01 -3.94
N PRO A 88 -1.89 3.45 -3.25
CA PRO A 88 -2.13 2.44 -2.24
C PRO A 88 -3.11 2.99 -1.18
N SER A 89 -3.83 2.11 -0.49
CA SER A 89 -4.89 2.45 0.48
C SER A 89 -6.24 2.94 -0.10
N ASN A 90 -6.39 3.21 -1.40
CA ASN A 90 -7.61 3.85 -1.95
C ASN A 90 -8.72 2.88 -2.44
N GLY A 91 -8.75 1.66 -1.90
CA GLY A 91 -9.78 0.66 -2.17
C GLY A 91 -10.52 0.26 -0.89
N VAL A 92 -11.20 -0.89 -0.95
CA VAL A 92 -12.02 -1.40 0.17
C VAL A 92 -11.31 -2.57 0.84
N ALA A 93 -11.31 -2.58 2.17
CA ALA A 93 -10.82 -3.69 2.99
C ALA A 93 -11.79 -4.88 2.95
N TYR A 94 -11.29 -6.10 3.18
CA TYR A 94 -12.19 -7.21 3.47
C TYR A 94 -12.61 -7.14 4.93
N GLY A 95 -13.77 -7.73 5.29
CA GLY A 95 -14.30 -7.65 6.65
C GLY A 95 -13.33 -8.15 7.74
N GLN A 96 -12.44 -9.10 7.39
CA GLN A 96 -11.43 -9.63 8.32
C GLN A 96 -10.09 -8.90 8.27
N CYS A 97 -9.86 -7.94 7.36
CA CYS A 97 -8.59 -7.23 7.29
C CYS A 97 -8.34 -6.44 8.59
N GLY A 98 -7.17 -6.63 9.20
CA GLY A 98 -6.81 -6.00 10.47
C GLY A 98 -7.40 -6.66 11.70
N HIS A 99 -8.30 -7.65 11.53
CA HIS A 99 -8.88 -8.37 12.66
C HIS A 99 -7.81 -9.15 13.42
N LEU A 100 -7.87 -9.06 14.74
CA LEU A 100 -7.02 -9.78 15.68
C LEU A 100 -7.89 -10.80 16.40
N TRP A 101 -7.42 -12.04 16.44
CA TRP A 101 -8.00 -13.10 17.27
C TRP A 101 -7.19 -13.18 18.56
N PRO A 102 -7.72 -12.70 19.70
CA PRO A 102 -6.99 -12.74 20.96
C PRO A 102 -6.65 -14.16 21.41
N ASP A 103 -7.41 -15.14 20.93
CA ASP A 103 -7.27 -16.55 21.21
C ASP A 103 -6.29 -17.27 20.25
N GLU A 104 -5.64 -16.57 19.31
CA GLU A 104 -4.72 -17.19 18.36
C GLU A 104 -3.43 -16.38 18.17
N GLY A 105 -2.32 -17.09 17.96
CA GLY A 105 -1.05 -16.43 17.69
C GLY A 105 0.05 -17.34 17.17
N GLN A 106 1.25 -16.79 17.12
CA GLN A 106 2.50 -17.54 16.97
C GLN A 106 3.26 -17.45 18.29
N GLY A 107 3.49 -18.58 18.96
CA GLY A 107 4.03 -18.61 20.30
C GLY A 107 5.14 -19.63 20.53
N CYS A 108 5.89 -19.40 21.59
CA CYS A 108 6.81 -20.34 22.21
C CYS A 108 6.28 -20.62 23.62
N LEU A 109 5.86 -21.86 23.87
CA LEU A 109 5.31 -22.29 25.16
C LEU A 109 6.36 -22.96 26.06
N ARG A 110 7.65 -22.90 25.70
CA ARG A 110 8.75 -23.52 26.46
C ARG A 110 9.17 -22.61 27.63
N VAL A 111 8.55 -22.79 28.79
CA VAL A 111 8.74 -21.94 29.97
C VAL A 111 10.14 -21.99 30.58
N GLU A 112 10.86 -23.11 30.46
CA GLU A 112 12.14 -23.36 31.12
C GLU A 112 13.23 -22.33 30.79
N ASN A 113 13.14 -21.70 29.62
CA ASN A 113 14.12 -20.73 29.13
C ASN A 113 13.55 -19.31 29.00
N HIS A 114 12.44 -19.02 29.68
CA HIS A 114 11.73 -17.76 29.58
C HIS A 114 11.69 -16.99 30.92
N PRO A 115 11.67 -15.63 30.88
CA PRO A 115 11.55 -14.81 32.05
C PRO A 115 10.30 -15.16 32.86
N GLU A 116 10.45 -15.28 34.18
CA GLU A 116 9.34 -15.46 35.12
C GLU A 116 8.45 -16.69 34.82
N GLY A 117 8.98 -17.69 34.12
CA GLY A 117 8.20 -18.89 33.74
C GLY A 117 7.06 -18.61 32.75
N LYS A 118 7.09 -17.45 32.07
CA LYS A 118 6.06 -17.03 31.12
C LYS A 118 6.22 -17.68 29.76
N VAL A 119 5.13 -17.70 28.99
CA VAL A 119 5.15 -18.04 27.57
C VAL A 119 5.16 -16.78 26.72
N TYR A 120 5.73 -16.89 25.53
CA TYR A 120 5.72 -15.80 24.56
C TYR A 120 4.66 -16.08 23.50
N VAL A 121 3.70 -15.18 23.34
CA VAL A 121 2.69 -15.27 22.28
C VAL A 121 2.67 -13.99 21.48
N ARG A 122 2.72 -14.14 20.15
CA ARG A 122 2.63 -13.04 19.20
C ARG A 122 1.28 -13.05 18.51
N LEU A 123 0.48 -12.01 18.76
CA LEU A 123 -0.73 -11.73 18.01
C LEU A 123 -0.38 -11.24 16.60
N ILE A 124 -1.12 -11.71 15.60
CA ILE A 124 -0.92 -11.37 14.20
C ILE A 124 -2.27 -11.02 13.58
N ALA A 125 -2.39 -9.80 13.07
CA ALA A 125 -3.62 -9.36 12.43
C ALA A 125 -3.82 -10.05 11.07
N ALA A 126 -5.06 -10.36 10.73
CA ALA A 126 -5.43 -10.86 9.40
C ALA A 126 -5.08 -9.84 8.32
N THR A 127 -4.43 -10.30 7.25
CA THR A 127 -3.88 -9.42 6.21
C THR A 127 -4.14 -9.94 4.82
N CYS A 128 -4.78 -9.13 3.97
CA CYS A 128 -5.02 -9.49 2.58
C CYS A 128 -3.83 -9.21 1.65
N PHE A 129 -2.85 -8.41 2.12
CA PHE A 129 -1.69 -7.95 1.35
C PHE A 129 -2.03 -7.39 -0.04
N ARG A 130 -3.13 -6.64 -0.15
CA ARG A 130 -3.46 -5.86 -1.36
C ARG A 130 -3.01 -4.42 -1.20
N ALA A 131 -2.43 -3.86 -2.25
CA ALA A 131 -2.04 -2.46 -2.30
C ALA A 131 -3.23 -1.51 -2.07
N SER A 132 -4.39 -1.87 -2.62
CA SER A 132 -5.61 -1.08 -2.51
C SER A 132 -6.26 -1.13 -1.11
N CYS A 133 -5.85 -2.04 -0.22
CA CYS A 133 -6.53 -2.20 1.07
C CYS A 133 -6.04 -1.15 2.06
N PRO A 134 -6.92 -0.29 2.62
CA PRO A 134 -6.50 0.77 3.53
C PRO A 134 -5.89 0.27 4.83
N VAL A 135 -6.22 -0.96 5.23
CA VAL A 135 -5.71 -1.59 6.45
C VAL A 135 -4.39 -2.32 6.21
N CYS A 136 -4.22 -2.95 5.05
CA CYS A 136 -3.10 -3.89 4.81
C CYS A 136 -2.03 -3.36 3.86
N TYR A 137 -2.19 -2.18 3.25
CA TYR A 137 -1.27 -1.71 2.20
C TYR A 137 0.17 -1.55 2.70
N GLN A 138 0.40 -1.10 3.94
CA GLN A 138 1.76 -0.97 4.48
C GLN A 138 2.46 -2.34 4.57
N LYS A 139 1.74 -3.38 4.99
CA LYS A 139 2.27 -4.76 5.02
C LYS A 139 2.47 -5.32 3.61
N TRP A 140 1.65 -4.94 2.64
CA TRP A 140 1.89 -5.23 1.22
C TRP A 140 3.18 -4.55 0.74
N ALA A 141 3.34 -3.25 0.95
CA ALA A 141 4.53 -2.50 0.56
C ALA A 141 5.79 -3.10 1.21
N ALA A 142 5.73 -3.46 2.50
CA ALA A 142 6.84 -4.08 3.21
C ALA A 142 7.22 -5.45 2.65
N ARG A 143 6.22 -6.24 2.22
CA ARG A 143 6.44 -7.52 1.57
C ARG A 143 7.09 -7.36 0.20
N GLU A 144 6.55 -6.48 -0.66
CA GLU A 144 7.10 -6.25 -1.99
C GLU A 144 8.50 -5.62 -1.92
N ALA A 145 8.76 -4.74 -0.96
CA ALA A 145 10.10 -4.22 -0.69
C ALA A 145 11.08 -5.32 -0.26
N GLY A 146 10.62 -6.30 0.53
CA GLY A 146 11.39 -7.49 0.88
C GLY A 146 11.71 -8.36 -0.34
N HIS A 147 10.78 -8.50 -1.28
CA HIS A 147 11.04 -9.20 -2.56
C HIS A 147 12.05 -8.48 -3.44
N ILE A 148 12.01 -7.14 -3.47
CA ILE A 148 13.01 -6.32 -4.15
C ILE A 148 14.37 -6.55 -3.50
N GLU A 149 14.49 -6.35 -2.19
CA GLU A 149 15.72 -6.55 -1.41
C GLU A 149 16.33 -7.95 -1.62
N ASP A 150 15.52 -9.01 -1.58
CA ASP A 150 15.94 -10.39 -1.83
C ASP A 150 16.67 -10.53 -3.17
N LYS A 151 16.14 -9.92 -4.23
CA LYS A 151 16.74 -9.97 -5.57
C LYS A 151 18.13 -9.32 -5.61
N PHE A 152 18.34 -8.23 -4.88
CA PHE A 152 19.65 -7.59 -4.73
C PHE A 152 20.59 -8.45 -3.88
N LYS A 153 20.16 -8.91 -2.69
CA LYS A 153 20.96 -9.77 -1.80
C LYS A 153 21.49 -11.01 -2.49
N ARG A 154 20.69 -11.61 -3.37
CA ARG A 154 21.08 -12.82 -4.09
C ARG A 154 22.20 -12.59 -5.10
N LEU A 155 22.36 -11.36 -5.62
CA LEU A 155 23.48 -11.00 -6.49
C LEU A 155 24.72 -10.61 -5.68
N SER A 156 24.54 -9.76 -4.68
CA SER A 156 25.61 -9.18 -3.85
C SER A 156 26.05 -10.05 -2.67
N ARG A 157 25.64 -11.33 -2.64
CA ARG A 157 26.01 -12.32 -1.63
C ARG A 157 25.63 -11.90 -0.20
N ASN A 158 24.33 -11.67 0.01
CA ASN A 158 23.64 -11.47 1.30
C ASN A 158 23.60 -10.03 1.87
N ASN A 159 24.08 -9.03 1.13
CA ASN A 159 23.95 -7.61 1.50
C ASN A 159 23.45 -6.80 0.30
N ALA A 160 22.19 -6.37 0.27
CA ALA A 160 21.59 -5.74 -0.93
C ALA A 160 22.35 -4.49 -1.40
N GLU A 161 23.02 -3.80 -0.48
CA GLU A 161 23.72 -2.54 -0.68
C GLU A 161 25.20 -2.72 -1.03
N ALA A 162 25.71 -3.95 -0.96
CA ALA A 162 27.09 -4.26 -1.35
C ALA A 162 27.30 -4.09 -2.85
N ALA A 163 28.53 -3.72 -3.20
CA ALA A 163 28.95 -3.61 -4.58
C ALA A 163 28.97 -4.98 -5.26
N VAL A 164 28.49 -5.04 -6.49
CA VAL A 164 28.59 -6.22 -7.36
C VAL A 164 29.67 -5.95 -8.42
N PRO A 165 30.63 -6.87 -8.65
CA PRO A 165 31.66 -6.70 -9.67
C PRO A 165 31.07 -6.35 -11.04
N GLY A 166 31.52 -5.23 -11.64
CA GLY A 166 31.03 -4.73 -12.94
C GLY A 166 29.69 -3.98 -12.90
N TYR A 167 29.06 -3.86 -11.73
CA TYR A 167 27.75 -3.21 -11.53
C TYR A 167 27.76 -2.12 -10.45
N GLY A 168 28.70 -2.18 -9.50
CA GLY A 168 28.79 -1.22 -8.41
C GLY A 168 27.71 -1.42 -7.33
N ARG A 169 27.44 -0.37 -6.56
CA ARG A 169 26.39 -0.35 -5.51
C ARG A 169 25.03 0.06 -6.11
N PRO A 170 23.90 -0.35 -5.51
CA PRO A 170 22.60 0.08 -5.98
C PRO A 170 22.41 1.59 -5.81
N VAL A 171 21.94 2.24 -6.86
CA VAL A 171 21.57 3.65 -6.90
C VAL A 171 20.06 3.81 -6.95
N HIS A 172 19.60 4.99 -6.59
CA HIS A 172 18.23 5.43 -6.79
C HIS A 172 18.22 6.57 -7.80
N ALA A 173 17.47 6.41 -8.88
CA ALA A 173 17.27 7.44 -9.87
C ALA A 173 15.78 7.66 -10.10
N VAL A 174 15.42 8.84 -10.61
CA VAL A 174 14.06 9.18 -11.00
C VAL A 174 14.07 9.59 -12.47
N ILE A 175 13.18 9.01 -13.26
CA ILE A 175 12.94 9.43 -14.64
C ILE A 175 11.56 10.10 -14.69
N SER A 176 11.54 11.41 -14.91
CA SER A 176 10.30 12.17 -15.10
C SER A 176 9.86 12.14 -16.55
N VAL A 177 8.57 11.93 -16.78
CA VAL A 177 7.99 11.86 -18.12
C VAL A 177 7.68 13.27 -18.64
N PRO A 178 8.09 13.62 -19.87
CA PRO A 178 7.73 14.91 -20.46
C PRO A 178 6.24 14.98 -20.78
N GLU A 179 5.73 16.21 -20.90
CA GLU A 179 4.32 16.49 -21.18
C GLU A 179 3.77 15.70 -22.35
N ILE A 180 4.53 15.71 -23.45
CA ILE A 180 4.17 15.05 -24.70
C ILE A 180 3.99 13.54 -24.55
N ASP A 181 4.61 12.89 -23.57
CA ASP A 181 4.49 11.44 -23.37
C ASP A 181 3.65 11.06 -22.16
N ALA A 182 3.24 12.04 -21.35
CA ALA A 182 2.49 11.76 -20.15
C ALA A 182 1.10 11.19 -20.45
N PHE A 183 0.55 11.44 -21.65
CA PHE A 183 -0.67 10.78 -22.11
C PHE A 183 -0.52 9.26 -22.37
N LEU A 184 0.69 8.72 -22.37
CA LEU A 184 0.84 7.27 -22.56
C LEU A 184 0.34 6.49 -21.34
N ILE A 185 0.18 7.12 -20.16
CA ILE A 185 -0.36 6.48 -18.95
C ILE A 185 -1.81 6.01 -19.09
N TYR A 186 -2.57 6.56 -20.05
CA TYR A 186 -3.99 6.28 -20.28
C TYR A 186 -4.17 4.89 -20.92
N ASN A 187 -3.68 4.74 -22.15
CA ASN A 187 -3.98 3.60 -23.02
C ASN A 187 -2.74 2.87 -23.55
N ASN A 188 -1.55 3.41 -23.35
CA ASN A 188 -0.32 2.94 -23.99
C ASN A 188 0.83 2.83 -22.99
N PHE A 189 0.52 2.36 -21.77
CA PHE A 189 1.49 2.31 -20.69
C PHE A 189 2.69 1.41 -21.01
N ASP A 190 2.51 0.36 -21.82
CA ASP A 190 3.62 -0.48 -22.27
C ASP A 190 4.60 0.29 -23.17
N VAL A 191 4.10 1.16 -24.06
CA VAL A 191 4.95 2.06 -24.86
C VAL A 191 5.75 3.01 -23.96
N LEU A 192 5.09 3.56 -22.92
CA LEU A 192 5.78 4.39 -21.94
C LEU A 192 6.88 3.61 -21.22
N ARG A 193 6.62 2.36 -20.83
CA ARG A 193 7.62 1.49 -20.19
C ARG A 193 8.81 1.21 -21.10
N ASP A 194 8.58 0.98 -22.38
CA ASP A 194 9.64 0.76 -23.36
C ASP A 194 10.53 2.01 -23.52
N LYS A 195 9.91 3.19 -23.58
CA LYS A 195 10.64 4.47 -23.56
C LYS A 195 11.48 4.62 -22.29
N ILE A 196 10.89 4.38 -21.12
CA ILE A 196 11.61 4.45 -19.84
C ILE A 196 12.78 3.47 -19.78
N ASN A 197 12.63 2.26 -20.31
CA ASN A 197 13.71 1.29 -20.40
C ASN A 197 14.85 1.78 -21.32
N ALA A 198 14.52 2.40 -22.46
CA ALA A 198 15.50 3.00 -23.35
C ALA A 198 16.25 4.16 -22.69
N ILE A 199 15.55 5.07 -22.00
CA ILE A 199 16.16 6.19 -21.27
C ILE A 199 17.04 5.69 -20.12
N ALA A 200 16.58 4.69 -19.36
CA ALA A 200 17.38 4.09 -18.29
C ALA A 200 18.68 3.47 -18.83
N THR A 201 18.59 2.76 -19.95
CA THR A 201 19.76 2.19 -20.62
C THR A 201 20.72 3.28 -21.10
N ALA A 202 20.20 4.33 -21.75
CA ALA A 202 20.98 5.48 -22.18
C ALA A 202 21.67 6.17 -20.99
N ALA A 203 21.00 6.31 -19.85
CA ALA A 203 21.58 6.88 -18.64
C ALA A 203 22.70 6.02 -18.01
N GLY A 204 22.84 4.75 -18.41
CA GLY A 204 23.87 3.82 -17.91
C GLY A 204 23.37 2.83 -16.86
N ILE A 205 22.06 2.69 -16.67
CA ILE A 205 21.48 1.69 -15.76
C ILE A 205 21.54 0.32 -16.44
N LYS A 206 22.34 -0.60 -15.89
CA LYS A 206 22.49 -1.97 -16.43
C LYS A 206 21.34 -2.90 -16.06
N GLY A 207 20.71 -2.66 -14.91
CA GLY A 207 19.55 -3.42 -14.46
C GLY A 207 18.92 -2.79 -13.23
N ALA A 208 17.59 -2.82 -13.15
CA ALA A 208 16.87 -2.18 -12.06
C ALA A 208 15.48 -2.76 -11.82
N CYS A 209 14.90 -2.47 -10.65
CA CYS A 209 13.45 -2.40 -10.50
C CYS A 209 12.96 -0.97 -10.79
N VAL A 210 11.80 -0.89 -11.42
CA VAL A 210 11.13 0.35 -11.80
C VAL A 210 9.75 0.38 -11.13
N ILE A 211 9.48 1.45 -10.40
CA ILE A 211 8.26 1.69 -9.63
C ILE A 211 7.59 2.95 -10.17
N PHE A 212 6.43 2.78 -10.82
CA PHE A 212 5.71 3.88 -11.44
C PHE A 212 4.96 4.73 -10.42
N HIS A 213 5.04 6.04 -10.55
CA HIS A 213 4.34 7.02 -9.73
C HIS A 213 3.59 7.99 -10.65
N PRO A 214 2.24 7.94 -10.68
CA PRO A 214 1.44 8.82 -11.53
C PRO A 214 1.37 10.26 -10.98
N TYR A 215 1.58 10.43 -9.67
CA TYR A 215 1.46 11.72 -8.99
C TYR A 215 2.76 12.07 -8.27
N ALA A 216 3.13 13.34 -8.31
CA ALA A 216 4.13 13.89 -7.40
C ALA A 216 3.47 14.41 -6.11
N ASN A 217 4.22 14.38 -5.02
CA ASN A 217 3.81 14.92 -3.72
C ASN A 217 4.64 16.18 -3.44
N GLU A 218 3.98 17.26 -3.10
CA GLU A 218 4.62 18.49 -2.66
C GLU A 218 4.05 18.96 -1.33
N LYS A 219 4.94 19.42 -0.45
CA LYS A 219 4.55 20.08 0.80
C LYS A 219 3.95 21.42 0.47
N MET A 220 2.81 21.72 1.06
CA MET A 220 2.21 23.04 0.98
C MET A 220 3.11 24.06 1.67
N HIS A 221 3.56 25.05 0.90
CA HIS A 221 4.29 26.24 1.38
C HIS A 221 3.38 27.48 1.32
N GLU A 222 3.79 28.59 1.95
CA GLU A 222 3.04 29.85 1.96
C GLU A 222 2.75 30.39 0.53
N GLU A 223 3.63 30.10 -0.43
CA GLU A 223 3.54 30.55 -1.84
C GLU A 223 2.81 29.56 -2.78
N THR A 224 2.10 28.56 -2.22
CA THR A 224 1.37 27.58 -3.05
C THR A 224 0.25 28.29 -3.84
N PRO A 225 0.13 28.09 -5.18
CA PRO A 225 -0.74 28.91 -6.02
C PRO A 225 -2.22 28.88 -5.61
N GLU A 226 -2.90 30.02 -5.79
CA GLU A 226 -4.30 30.28 -5.41
C GLU A 226 -5.33 29.33 -6.06
N LYS A 227 -4.99 28.66 -7.17
CA LYS A 227 -5.88 27.71 -7.86
C LYS A 227 -5.44 26.26 -7.64
N ILE A 228 -5.94 25.70 -6.54
CA ILE A 228 -5.99 24.26 -6.33
C ILE A 228 -7.24 23.77 -7.06
N LEU A 229 -7.06 23.03 -8.16
CA LEU A 229 -8.18 22.43 -8.90
C LEU A 229 -8.69 21.21 -8.14
N ILE A 230 -9.47 21.46 -7.10
CA ILE A 230 -10.23 20.42 -6.41
C ILE A 230 -11.41 20.08 -7.31
N ASP A 231 -11.64 18.78 -7.54
CA ASP A 231 -12.79 18.31 -8.29
C ASP A 231 -14.08 18.81 -7.60
N GLU A 232 -14.87 19.65 -8.29
CA GLU A 232 -16.10 20.25 -7.75
C GLU A 232 -17.10 19.19 -7.27
N SER A 233 -17.01 17.94 -7.77
CA SER A 233 -17.83 16.81 -7.31
C SER A 233 -17.46 16.30 -5.91
N THR A 234 -16.34 16.76 -5.33
CA THR A 234 -15.87 16.40 -3.99
C THR A 234 -16.25 17.42 -2.90
N GLY A 235 -16.93 18.51 -3.28
CA GLY A 235 -17.36 19.60 -2.40
C GLY A 235 -16.33 20.73 -2.28
N ASP A 236 -16.77 21.86 -1.71
CA ASP A 236 -15.88 22.97 -1.36
C ASP A 236 -15.00 22.58 -0.16
N PHE A 237 -13.69 22.72 -0.31
CA PHE A 237 -12.72 22.49 0.76
C PHE A 237 -12.31 23.82 1.39
N ASP A 238 -12.57 23.99 2.69
CA ASP A 238 -12.01 25.11 3.46
C ASP A 238 -10.51 24.86 3.72
N LEU A 239 -9.69 25.45 2.87
CA LEU A 239 -8.24 25.35 2.92
C LEU A 239 -7.65 25.88 4.23
N ASP A 240 -8.28 26.89 4.83
CA ASP A 240 -7.78 27.55 6.03
C ASP A 240 -8.04 26.70 7.27
N SER A 241 -9.20 26.03 7.35
CA SER A 241 -9.47 25.01 8.39
C SER A 241 -8.46 23.85 8.35
N LEU A 242 -8.10 23.36 7.14
CA LEU A 242 -7.07 22.32 7.01
C LEU A 242 -5.70 22.82 7.48
N ARG A 243 -5.31 24.05 7.09
CA ARG A 243 -4.04 24.66 7.53
C ARG A 243 -3.97 24.73 9.04
N GLU A 244 -5.03 25.20 9.68
CA GLU A 244 -5.10 25.30 11.14
C GLU A 244 -4.99 23.92 11.81
N TYR A 245 -5.72 22.92 11.30
CA TYR A 245 -5.70 21.55 11.82
C TYR A 245 -4.31 20.89 11.74
N TYR A 246 -3.63 20.99 10.60
CA TYR A 246 -2.30 20.41 10.42
C TYR A 246 -1.20 21.21 11.15
N SER A 247 -1.35 22.54 11.24
CA SER A 247 -0.47 23.40 12.04
C SER A 247 -0.49 23.02 13.52
N LYS A 248 -1.69 22.74 14.08
CA LYS A 248 -1.84 22.22 15.47
C LYS A 248 -1.07 20.91 15.72
N MET A 249 -0.85 20.10 14.68
CA MET A 249 -0.07 18.86 14.76
C MET A 249 1.41 19.02 14.41
N ASN A 250 1.87 20.25 14.14
CA ASN A 250 3.20 20.53 13.61
C ASN A 250 3.50 19.70 12.35
N LYS A 251 2.52 19.60 11.45
CA LYS A 251 2.59 18.85 10.19
C LYS A 251 2.26 19.77 9.01
N HIS A 252 2.91 19.53 7.88
CA HIS A 252 2.54 20.18 6.62
C HIS A 252 1.44 19.41 5.90
N ILE A 253 0.56 20.15 5.22
CA ILE A 253 -0.35 19.56 4.24
C ILE A 253 0.47 19.12 3.03
N ASN A 254 0.22 17.91 2.54
CA ASN A 254 0.83 17.40 1.32
C ASN A 254 -0.21 17.39 0.22
N PHE A 255 0.07 18.07 -0.89
CA PHE A 255 -0.77 18.00 -2.07
C PHE A 255 -0.16 17.10 -3.13
N TRP A 256 -1.02 16.36 -3.79
CA TRP A 256 -0.66 15.51 -4.90
C TRP A 256 -1.02 16.21 -6.20
N TYR A 257 -0.19 16.09 -7.22
CA TYR A 257 -0.51 16.60 -8.55
C TYR A 257 -0.04 15.62 -9.62
N LEU A 258 -0.72 15.63 -10.77
CA LEU A 258 -0.39 14.74 -11.88
C LEU A 258 1.01 15.08 -12.40
N ARG A 259 1.96 14.15 -12.24
CA ARG A 259 3.33 14.26 -12.75
C ARG A 259 3.91 12.85 -12.85
N PRO A 260 3.66 12.14 -13.97
CA PRO A 260 4.14 10.77 -14.12
C PRO A 260 5.67 10.70 -14.04
N HIS A 261 6.17 9.85 -13.17
CA HIS A 261 7.59 9.59 -13.02
C HIS A 261 7.84 8.15 -12.57
N PHE A 262 9.08 7.70 -12.76
CA PHE A 262 9.49 6.34 -12.47
C PHE A 262 10.66 6.38 -11.50
N HIS A 263 10.46 5.78 -10.33
CA HIS A 263 11.54 5.53 -9.40
C HIS A 263 12.27 4.26 -9.82
N ILE A 264 13.59 4.36 -9.95
CA ILE A 264 14.46 3.30 -10.40
C ILE A 264 15.44 2.99 -9.28
N ILE A 265 15.44 1.75 -8.82
CA ILE A 265 16.46 1.23 -7.89
C ILE A 265 17.22 0.15 -8.64
N GLY A 266 18.50 0.35 -8.87
CA GLY A 266 19.26 -0.52 -9.77
C GLY A 266 20.76 -0.29 -9.74
N TYR A 267 21.47 -1.02 -10.58
CA TYR A 267 22.90 -0.91 -10.74
C TYR A 267 23.25 0.03 -11.89
N ALA A 268 24.07 1.02 -11.57
CA ALA A 268 24.67 1.95 -12.50
C ALA A 268 26.15 2.03 -12.12
N PRO A 269 27.03 1.25 -12.79
CA PRO A 269 28.42 1.14 -12.40
C PRO A 269 29.11 2.49 -12.56
N ARG A 270 29.93 2.79 -11.55
CA ARG A 270 30.84 3.91 -11.57
C ARG A 270 32.15 3.50 -12.18
N ASP A 271 32.57 4.22 -13.21
CA ASP A 271 33.89 4.06 -13.80
C ASP A 271 34.87 5.01 -13.09
N TYR A 272 35.66 4.45 -12.17
CA TYR A 272 36.65 5.23 -11.41
C TYR A 272 37.89 5.56 -12.23
N ASP A 273 38.20 4.73 -13.24
CA ASP A 273 39.37 4.89 -14.10
C ASP A 273 39.07 5.86 -15.24
N ASN A 274 37.80 5.96 -15.67
CA ASN A 274 37.33 6.95 -16.62
C ASN A 274 35.99 7.59 -16.18
N PRO A 275 36.04 8.67 -15.38
CA PRO A 275 34.83 9.37 -14.89
C PRO A 275 33.90 9.89 -15.99
N GLU A 276 34.38 10.09 -17.21
CA GLU A 276 33.54 10.51 -18.36
C GLU A 276 32.59 9.39 -18.81
N ASN A 277 32.93 8.13 -18.53
CA ASN A 277 32.10 6.96 -18.77
C ASN A 277 31.16 6.63 -17.61
N ASP A 278 31.20 7.40 -16.51
CA ASP A 278 30.34 7.19 -15.35
C ASP A 278 28.85 7.27 -15.75
N ALA A 279 28.02 6.52 -15.05
CA ALA A 279 26.59 6.70 -15.19
C ALA A 279 26.19 8.06 -14.59
N PHE A 280 25.23 8.74 -15.24
CA PHE A 280 24.71 10.04 -14.79
C PHE A 280 25.67 11.24 -14.83
N THR A 281 26.62 11.31 -15.76
CA THR A 281 27.36 12.56 -15.99
C THR A 281 26.41 13.70 -16.39
N PRO A 282 26.64 14.95 -15.91
CA PRO A 282 25.78 16.09 -16.23
C PRO A 282 25.58 16.29 -17.73
N GLU A 283 26.63 16.08 -18.53
CA GLU A 283 26.63 16.22 -19.98
C GLU A 283 25.70 15.20 -20.63
N LYS A 284 25.78 13.93 -20.21
CA LYS A 284 24.96 12.83 -20.71
C LYS A 284 23.49 13.03 -20.36
N ILE A 285 23.21 13.44 -19.11
CA ILE A 285 21.84 13.72 -18.66
C ILE A 285 21.26 14.93 -19.40
N SER A 286 22.08 15.96 -19.65
CA SER A 286 21.69 17.12 -20.46
C SER A 286 21.39 16.75 -21.91
N SER A 287 22.20 15.88 -22.53
CA SER A 287 21.96 15.36 -23.89
C SER A 287 20.66 14.56 -23.95
N ILE A 288 20.44 13.62 -23.02
CA ILE A 288 19.18 12.86 -22.94
C ILE A 288 17.98 13.81 -22.85
N HIS A 289 18.03 14.82 -21.99
CA HIS A 289 16.94 15.78 -21.85
C HIS A 289 16.74 16.60 -23.13
N LYS A 290 17.80 17.09 -23.77
CA LYS A 290 17.71 17.86 -25.02
C LYS A 290 17.12 17.02 -26.17
N GLU A 291 17.47 15.75 -26.25
CA GLU A 291 17.05 14.86 -27.34
C GLU A 291 15.64 14.30 -27.13
N THR A 292 15.25 14.03 -25.88
CA THR A 292 14.04 13.26 -25.58
C THR A 292 13.00 13.99 -24.74
N GLY A 293 13.39 15.09 -24.08
CA GLY A 293 12.58 15.78 -23.08
C GLY A 293 12.47 15.08 -21.73
N TYR A 294 13.01 13.87 -21.57
CA TYR A 294 12.98 13.15 -20.29
C TYR A 294 14.01 13.74 -19.31
N VAL A 295 13.59 13.93 -18.07
CA VAL A 295 14.48 14.40 -17.00
C VAL A 295 14.90 13.21 -16.16
N VAL A 296 16.20 12.94 -16.10
CA VAL A 296 16.79 11.89 -15.28
C VAL A 296 17.50 12.53 -14.09
N VAL A 297 17.12 12.14 -12.87
CA VAL A 297 17.71 12.64 -11.63
C VAL A 297 18.37 11.48 -10.90
N ASN A 298 19.68 11.59 -10.65
CA ASN A 298 20.40 10.66 -9.79
C ASN A 298 20.26 11.10 -8.33
N LEU A 299 19.61 10.27 -7.51
CA LEU A 299 19.46 10.51 -6.07
C LEU A 299 20.61 9.89 -5.27
N GLY A 300 21.52 9.17 -5.92
CA GLY A 300 22.74 8.61 -5.34
C GLY A 300 22.61 7.16 -4.89
N VAL A 301 23.70 6.64 -4.34
CA VAL A 301 23.80 5.29 -3.78
C VAL A 301 22.82 5.12 -2.62
N ARG A 302 22.27 3.91 -2.43
CA ARG A 302 21.33 3.62 -1.34
C ARG A 302 22.01 3.00 -0.13
N ASP A 303 21.64 3.51 1.04
CA ASP A 303 21.95 2.92 2.34
C ASP A 303 21.02 1.77 2.71
N SER A 304 19.81 1.76 2.14
CA SER A 304 18.88 0.65 2.26
C SER A 304 17.99 0.56 1.03
N VAL A 305 18.17 -0.51 0.25
CA VAL A 305 17.29 -0.89 -0.87
C VAL A 305 15.87 -1.13 -0.36
N ARG A 306 15.75 -1.85 0.77
CA ARG A 306 14.44 -2.20 1.36
C ARG A 306 13.66 -0.96 1.79
N ASN A 307 14.28 -0.05 2.55
CA ASN A 307 13.59 1.14 3.04
C ASN A 307 13.22 2.08 1.89
N THR A 308 14.11 2.24 0.91
CA THR A 308 13.84 3.02 -0.30
C THR A 308 12.64 2.44 -1.04
N ALA A 309 12.67 1.14 -1.34
CA ALA A 309 11.58 0.46 -2.04
C ALA A 309 10.25 0.53 -1.26
N HIS A 310 10.29 0.34 0.06
CA HIS A 310 9.11 0.45 0.92
C HIS A 310 8.49 1.85 0.86
N TYR A 311 9.32 2.88 0.95
CA TYR A 311 8.87 4.26 0.82
C TYR A 311 8.22 4.48 -0.54
N GLN A 312 8.88 4.14 -1.66
CA GLN A 312 8.28 4.30 -2.99
C GLN A 312 6.96 3.51 -3.12
N LEU A 313 6.93 2.25 -2.70
CA LEU A 313 5.74 1.41 -2.78
C LEU A 313 4.54 1.93 -1.97
N SER A 314 4.79 2.70 -0.90
CA SER A 314 3.72 3.27 -0.07
C SER A 314 2.86 4.31 -0.81
N HIS A 315 3.36 4.86 -1.92
CA HIS A 315 2.68 5.87 -2.74
C HIS A 315 2.85 5.64 -4.25
N ALA A 316 3.14 4.40 -4.66
CA ALA A 316 3.25 4.02 -6.06
C ALA A 316 1.89 3.97 -6.77
N GLY A 317 1.89 4.13 -8.09
CA GLY A 317 0.71 3.89 -8.92
C GLY A 317 0.29 2.43 -8.90
N VAL A 318 -0.96 2.18 -8.55
CA VAL A 318 -1.57 0.85 -8.59
C VAL A 318 -2.76 0.82 -9.52
N LYS A 319 -2.78 -0.14 -10.45
CA LYS A 319 -3.85 -0.34 -11.44
C LYS A 319 -4.10 -1.83 -11.62
N LYS A 320 -5.37 -2.23 -11.67
CA LYS A 320 -5.75 -3.63 -11.88
C LYS A 320 -5.19 -4.11 -13.22
N GLY A 321 -4.57 -5.30 -13.24
CA GLY A 321 -3.95 -5.87 -14.44
C GLY A 321 -2.52 -5.41 -14.71
N PHE A 322 -2.00 -4.43 -13.95
CA PHE A 322 -0.63 -3.94 -14.09
C PHE A 322 0.20 -4.28 -12.86
N GLN A 323 1.49 -4.56 -13.09
CA GLN A 323 2.47 -4.75 -12.01
C GLN A 323 2.96 -3.40 -11.51
N THR A 324 2.93 -3.18 -10.20
CA THR A 324 3.48 -1.97 -9.56
C THR A 324 4.99 -1.90 -9.70
N VAL A 325 5.67 -3.05 -9.62
CA VAL A 325 7.11 -3.18 -9.74
C VAL A 325 7.42 -3.96 -11.00
N THR A 326 8.26 -3.38 -11.87
CA THR A 326 8.73 -4.04 -13.08
C THR A 326 10.25 -4.11 -13.09
N TRP A 327 10.83 -5.11 -13.75
CA TRP A 327 12.27 -5.34 -13.75
C TRP A 327 12.84 -5.17 -15.15
N ILE A 328 13.89 -4.37 -15.29
CA ILE A 328 14.54 -4.04 -16.56
C ILE A 328 16.02 -4.42 -16.58
N GLY A 329 16.61 -4.45 -17.78
CA GLY A 329 18.02 -4.77 -18.01
C GLY A 329 18.39 -6.18 -17.52
N ASP A 330 19.56 -6.31 -16.91
CA ASP A 330 20.08 -7.59 -16.40
C ASP A 330 19.27 -8.12 -15.22
N LEU A 331 18.64 -7.23 -14.46
CA LEU A 331 17.72 -7.59 -13.38
C LEU A 331 16.33 -8.00 -13.88
N SER A 332 16.04 -7.92 -15.19
CA SER A 332 14.79 -8.43 -15.76
C SER A 332 14.62 -9.92 -15.48
N ASN A 333 13.37 -10.40 -15.37
CA ASN A 333 13.11 -11.81 -15.07
C ASN A 333 13.71 -12.77 -16.12
N ARG A 334 13.87 -12.30 -17.37
CA ARG A 334 14.50 -13.04 -18.46
C ARG A 334 16.02 -13.12 -18.32
N ASN A 335 16.69 -12.08 -17.84
CA ASN A 335 18.17 -12.04 -17.80
C ASN A 335 18.76 -12.38 -16.44
N TYR A 336 17.97 -12.25 -15.36
CA TYR A 336 18.47 -12.35 -13.99
C TYR A 336 19.20 -13.66 -13.68
N HIS A 337 18.78 -14.79 -14.26
CA HIS A 337 19.47 -16.07 -14.07
C HIS A 337 20.89 -16.09 -14.63
N LYS A 338 21.18 -15.29 -15.66
CA LYS A 338 22.51 -15.16 -16.28
C LYS A 338 23.51 -14.46 -15.36
N MET A 339 23.02 -13.72 -14.37
CA MET A 339 23.86 -13.05 -13.37
C MET A 339 24.35 -13.99 -12.24
N ASN A 340 24.08 -15.29 -12.35
CA ASN A 340 24.42 -16.30 -11.34
C ASN A 340 24.00 -15.92 -9.90
N PRO A 341 22.71 -15.58 -9.68
CA PRO A 341 22.21 -15.21 -8.37
C PRO A 341 22.21 -16.42 -7.43
N LEU A 342 22.39 -16.18 -6.13
CA LEU A 342 22.14 -17.19 -5.11
C LEU A 342 20.71 -17.76 -5.23
N PRO A 343 20.46 -18.98 -4.72
CA PRO A 343 19.10 -19.48 -4.52
C PRO A 343 18.24 -18.50 -3.72
N LYS A 344 16.92 -18.59 -3.87
CA LYS A 344 16.00 -17.80 -3.03
C LYS A 344 16.24 -18.14 -1.57
N PHE A 345 16.33 -17.11 -0.72
CA PHE A 345 16.43 -17.35 0.72
C PHE A 345 15.12 -17.93 1.22
N ASN A 346 15.22 -18.95 2.07
CA ASN A 346 14.04 -19.42 2.79
C ASN A 346 13.57 -18.29 3.73
N PRO A 347 12.25 -18.04 3.82
CA PRO A 347 11.72 -17.08 4.77
C PRO A 347 12.22 -17.42 6.17
N LYS A 348 12.86 -16.46 6.84
CA LYS A 348 13.30 -16.67 8.22
C LYS A 348 12.04 -16.86 9.08
N PRO A 349 11.95 -17.97 9.84
CA PRO A 349 10.85 -18.17 10.77
C PRO A 349 10.90 -17.06 11.83
N ARG A 350 9.74 -16.72 12.38
CA ARG A 350 9.72 -15.85 13.57
C ARG A 350 10.26 -16.67 14.73
N THR A 351 11.13 -16.07 15.53
CA THR A 351 11.75 -16.73 16.68
C THR A 351 11.34 -16.05 17.97
N CYS A 352 11.34 -16.81 19.07
CA CYS A 352 11.22 -16.26 20.41
C CYS A 352 12.35 -15.24 20.66
N PRO A 353 12.06 -14.07 21.27
CA PRO A 353 13.07 -13.09 21.63
C PRO A 353 14.16 -13.65 22.56
N GLU A 354 13.80 -14.57 23.46
CA GLU A 354 14.68 -15.12 24.49
C GLU A 354 15.38 -16.39 24.01
N CYS A 355 14.66 -17.50 23.89
CA CYS A 355 15.25 -18.80 23.59
C CYS A 355 15.56 -19.05 22.10
N LYS A 356 15.23 -18.09 21.21
CA LYS A 356 15.39 -18.18 19.75
C LYS A 356 14.68 -19.36 19.06
N ALA A 357 13.88 -20.14 19.78
CA ALA A 357 13.05 -21.19 19.19
C ALA A 357 12.07 -20.61 18.16
N GLU A 358 11.79 -21.37 17.10
CA GLU A 358 10.79 -20.98 16.10
C GLU A 358 9.39 -20.92 16.74
N LEU A 359 8.66 -19.84 16.45
CA LEU A 359 7.31 -19.66 16.95
C LEU A 359 6.36 -20.56 16.16
N ALA A 360 5.61 -21.41 16.88
CA ALA A 360 4.60 -22.27 16.30
C ALA A 360 3.21 -21.65 16.46
N PRO A 361 2.22 -22.02 15.64
CA PRO A 361 0.83 -21.64 15.87
C PRO A 361 0.36 -22.12 17.24
N VAL A 362 -0.23 -21.20 18.01
CA VAL A 362 -0.80 -21.45 19.33
C VAL A 362 -2.24 -20.93 19.40
N ARG A 363 -3.03 -21.54 20.27
CA ARG A 363 -4.41 -21.14 20.56
C ARG A 363 -4.65 -21.11 22.07
N TRP A 364 -5.44 -20.14 22.51
CA TRP A 364 -6.02 -20.11 23.84
C TRP A 364 -7.12 -21.16 23.92
N ASP A 365 -6.93 -22.11 24.83
CA ASP A 365 -7.87 -23.15 25.18
C ASP A 365 -8.19 -23.01 26.68
N PRO A 366 -9.34 -22.42 27.01
CA PRO A 366 -9.77 -22.21 28.39
C PRO A 366 -9.79 -23.53 29.20
N GLN A 367 -10.04 -24.67 28.55
CA GLN A 367 -10.04 -25.99 29.20
C GLN A 367 -8.63 -26.53 29.46
N ALA A 368 -7.64 -26.10 28.66
CA ALA A 368 -6.24 -26.43 28.93
C ALA A 368 -5.77 -25.79 30.26
N ALA A 369 -6.29 -24.63 30.63
CA ALA A 369 -5.99 -23.99 31.92
C ALA A 369 -6.46 -24.83 33.11
N ILE A 370 -7.68 -25.39 33.01
CA ILE A 370 -8.27 -26.25 34.04
C ILE A 370 -7.48 -27.55 34.19
N SER A 371 -7.07 -28.18 33.08
CA SER A 371 -6.32 -29.43 33.12
C SER A 371 -4.98 -29.30 33.87
N VAL A 372 -4.25 -28.18 33.68
CA VAL A 372 -2.97 -27.94 34.39
C VAL A 372 -3.17 -27.76 35.89
N GLN A 373 -4.28 -27.14 36.31
CA GLN A 373 -4.62 -27.01 37.73
C GLN A 373 -4.96 -28.37 38.36
N VAL A 374 -5.69 -29.23 37.67
CA VAL A 374 -6.08 -30.55 38.20
C VAL A 374 -4.88 -31.49 38.37
N PHE A 375 -3.87 -31.41 37.51
CA PHE A 375 -2.69 -32.28 37.57
C PHE A 375 -1.55 -31.79 38.47
N SER A 376 -1.59 -30.56 39.01
CA SER A 376 -0.56 -30.08 39.95
C SER A 376 -0.89 -30.35 41.42
N VAL A 377 -2.08 -30.87 41.72
CA VAL A 377 -2.52 -31.18 43.09
C VAL A 377 -2.16 -32.63 43.44
N ASP A 378 -0.93 -32.85 43.91
CA ASP A 378 -0.55 -34.07 44.65
C ASP A 378 -1.17 -34.10 46.07
N ASN A 379 -2.44 -33.73 46.20
CA ASN A 379 -3.17 -33.86 47.46
C ASN A 379 -4.63 -34.21 47.19
N TYR A 380 -4.96 -35.47 47.45
CA TYR A 380 -6.31 -35.89 47.80
C TYR A 380 -6.73 -35.20 49.10
N SER A 381 -7.19 -33.95 49.03
CA SER A 381 -8.08 -33.39 50.06
C SER A 381 -8.91 -32.25 49.52
N SER A 382 -10.23 -32.40 49.67
CA SER A 382 -11.31 -31.43 49.45
C SER A 382 -11.45 -30.85 48.03
N ALA A 383 -12.58 -31.18 47.41
CA ALA A 383 -13.10 -30.56 46.19
C ALA A 383 -13.55 -29.08 46.39
N ASP A 384 -13.14 -28.44 47.49
CA ASP A 384 -13.56 -27.08 47.88
C ASP A 384 -12.62 -25.98 47.34
N GLY A 385 -11.55 -26.35 46.59
CA GLY A 385 -10.54 -25.42 46.08
C GLY A 385 -10.39 -25.38 44.55
N LEU A 386 -11.18 -26.13 43.79
CA LEU A 386 -11.20 -26.02 42.34
C LEU A 386 -12.09 -24.84 41.96
N ASP A 387 -11.48 -23.73 41.56
CA ASP A 387 -12.19 -22.62 40.92
C ASP A 387 -12.72 -23.09 39.56
N LEU A 388 -13.95 -23.62 39.58
CA LEU A 388 -14.72 -24.02 38.40
C LEU A 388 -15.40 -22.83 37.72
N SER A 389 -14.97 -21.59 37.99
CA SER A 389 -15.46 -20.43 37.23
C SER A 389 -15.19 -20.65 35.73
N GLU A 390 -16.13 -20.22 34.89
CA GLU A 390 -15.97 -20.35 33.45
C GLU A 390 -14.62 -19.75 33.06
N PRO A 391 -13.75 -20.51 32.39
CA PRO A 391 -12.40 -20.07 32.15
C PRO A 391 -12.45 -18.79 31.31
N GLY A 392 -11.84 -17.74 31.88
CA GLY A 392 -12.00 -16.36 31.41
C GLY A 392 -11.56 -16.13 29.97
N PRO A 393 -11.84 -14.94 29.41
CA PRO A 393 -11.42 -14.59 28.07
C PRO A 393 -9.89 -14.68 27.94
N SER A 394 -9.41 -14.79 26.70
CA SER A 394 -7.96 -14.84 26.43
C SER A 394 -7.24 -13.70 27.17
N PRO A 395 -6.08 -13.96 27.80
CA PRO A 395 -5.29 -12.92 28.46
C PRO A 395 -4.78 -11.84 27.49
N LEU A 396 -4.95 -12.05 26.19
CA LEU A 396 -4.60 -11.10 25.14
C LEU A 396 -5.81 -10.31 24.61
N GLU A 397 -6.98 -10.39 25.27
CA GLU A 397 -8.13 -9.56 24.90
C GLU A 397 -7.81 -8.06 25.03
N GLY A 398 -8.27 -7.27 24.06
CA GLY A 398 -7.96 -5.83 23.96
C GLY A 398 -6.53 -5.49 23.57
N GLN A 399 -5.63 -6.48 23.42
CA GLN A 399 -4.25 -6.24 23.00
C GLN A 399 -4.14 -5.95 21.51
N ARG A 400 -3.12 -5.16 21.15
CA ARG A 400 -2.79 -4.84 19.75
C ARG A 400 -1.94 -5.93 19.11
N GLU A 401 -1.69 -5.82 17.82
CA GLU A 401 -0.71 -6.70 17.15
C GLU A 401 0.68 -6.53 17.80
N GLY A 402 1.25 -7.62 18.30
CA GLY A 402 2.44 -7.51 19.15
C GLY A 402 2.86 -8.85 19.73
N GLY A 403 4.02 -8.85 20.37
CA GLY A 403 4.51 -10.00 21.15
C GLY A 403 4.36 -9.73 22.63
N TYR A 404 3.85 -10.71 23.37
CA TYR A 404 3.46 -10.60 24.76
C TYR A 404 4.04 -11.75 25.58
N TRP A 405 4.47 -11.42 26.80
CA TRP A 405 4.82 -12.39 27.83
C TRP A 405 3.61 -12.59 28.73
N ILE A 406 3.11 -13.81 28.79
CA ILE A 406 1.89 -14.16 29.51
C ILE A 406 2.09 -15.44 30.29
N ASP A 407 1.24 -15.67 31.28
CA ASP A 407 1.29 -16.89 32.06
C ASP A 407 0.95 -18.12 31.19
N PRO A 408 1.60 -19.28 31.42
CA PRO A 408 1.50 -20.45 30.55
C PRO A 408 0.10 -21.07 30.49
N GLY A 409 -0.67 -20.97 31.58
CA GLY A 409 -1.96 -21.67 31.72
C GLY A 409 -2.94 -21.27 30.63
N GLY A 410 -3.50 -22.25 29.93
CA GLY A 410 -4.53 -22.05 28.89
C GLY A 410 -4.02 -21.88 27.46
N TRP A 411 -2.72 -21.70 27.21
CA TRP A 411 -2.19 -21.71 25.85
C TRP A 411 -1.69 -23.10 25.44
N ARG A 412 -2.05 -23.53 24.23
CA ARG A 412 -1.56 -24.78 23.65
C ARG A 412 -1.12 -24.61 22.20
N TYR A 413 -0.25 -25.51 21.74
CA TYR A 413 0.04 -25.63 20.32
C TYR A 413 -1.19 -26.18 19.56
N LEU A 414 -1.27 -25.86 18.28
CA LEU A 414 -2.29 -26.42 17.41
C LEU A 414 -2.10 -27.92 17.21
N ASN A 415 -3.21 -28.66 17.23
CA ASN A 415 -3.21 -30.08 16.93
C ASN A 415 -2.99 -30.32 15.43
N ARG A 416 -2.54 -31.53 15.08
CA ARG A 416 -2.34 -31.90 13.67
C ARG A 416 -3.66 -31.80 12.90
N GLY A 417 -3.69 -30.93 11.88
CA GLY A 417 -4.88 -30.68 11.04
C GLY A 417 -5.74 -29.51 11.52
N GLU A 418 -5.51 -29.00 12.73
CA GLU A 418 -6.11 -27.76 13.21
C GLU A 418 -5.54 -26.56 12.45
N LYS A 419 -6.36 -25.54 12.21
CA LYS A 419 -5.95 -24.30 11.54
C LYS A 419 -6.47 -23.10 12.32
N ASN A 420 -5.62 -22.10 12.46
CA ASN A 420 -6.00 -20.79 12.97
C ASN A 420 -6.99 -20.12 12.00
N HIS A 421 -7.90 -19.30 12.53
CA HIS A 421 -8.81 -18.44 11.76
C HIS A 421 -8.03 -17.52 10.80
N SER A 422 -6.87 -17.03 11.23
CA SER A 422 -5.96 -16.25 10.37
C SER A 422 -5.50 -16.99 9.12
N CYS A 423 -5.45 -18.33 9.14
CA CYS A 423 -5.13 -19.17 7.97
C CYS A 423 -6.34 -19.42 7.05
N LEU A 424 -7.56 -19.10 7.50
CA LEU A 424 -8.81 -19.30 6.77
C LEU A 424 -9.26 -18.07 5.98
N VAL A 425 -8.58 -16.93 6.13
CA VAL A 425 -8.81 -15.72 5.32
C VAL A 425 -8.53 -16.06 3.85
N ARG A 426 -9.58 -16.47 3.12
CA ARG A 426 -9.47 -16.88 1.73
C ARG A 426 -9.03 -15.68 0.90
N LYS A 427 -7.92 -15.82 0.18
CA LYS A 427 -7.67 -14.98 -1.00
C LYS A 427 -8.82 -15.26 -1.97
N PRO A 428 -9.53 -14.26 -2.50
CA PRO A 428 -10.49 -14.52 -3.55
C PRO A 428 -9.79 -15.31 -4.65
N SER A 429 -10.41 -16.37 -5.14
CA SER A 429 -9.93 -17.04 -6.33
C SER A 429 -9.84 -16.00 -7.44
N HIS A 430 -8.62 -15.70 -7.89
CA HIS A 430 -8.42 -14.96 -9.13
C HIS A 430 -8.98 -15.86 -10.25
N LYS A 431 -10.24 -15.64 -10.61
CA LYS A 431 -10.76 -16.02 -11.92
C LYS A 431 -10.45 -14.89 -12.90
#